data_AF-A0A2X2JUF4-F1
#
_entry.id   AF-A0A2X2JUF4-F1
#
_cell.length_a   1.000
_cell.length_b   1.000
_cell.length_c   1.000
_cell.angle_alpha   90.00
_cell.angle_beta   90.00
_cell.angle_gamma   90.00
#
_symmetry.space_group_name_H-M   'P 1'
#
loop_
_entity.id
_entity.type
_entity.pdbx_description
1 polymer ?
#
loop_
_entity_poly.entity_id
_entity_poly.type
_entity_poly.pdbx_seq_one_letter_code
_entity_poly.pdbx_strand_id
1 'polypeptide(L)' 'MLIIGGQNIYPAHVERLLTQSSSIDEAIIIGIPNERFGQIGVLLYSGDVTLTHKKCKTIFK' A
#
# COMPACT_ATOMS: atom_id res chain seq x y z
N MET A 1 -0.88 -4.30 12.09
CA MET A 1 0.06 -5.24 11.43
C MET A 1 -0.74 -6.14 10.51
N LEU A 2 -0.26 -6.41 9.30
CA LEU A 2 -0.88 -7.34 8.36
C LEU A 2 0.00 -8.57 8.22
N ILE A 3 -0.61 -9.76 8.08
CA ILE A 3 0.12 -11.01 7.86
C ILE A 3 -0.25 -11.51 6.47
N ILE A 4 0.64 -11.30 5.50
CA ILE A 4 0.41 -11.62 4.09
C ILE A 4 1.36 -12.75 3.71
N GLY A 5 0.83 -13.94 3.43
CA GLY A 5 1.65 -15.10 3.03
C GLY A 5 2.71 -15.49 4.07
N GLY A 6 2.41 -15.30 5.36
CA GLY A 6 3.34 -15.58 6.46
C GLY A 6 4.36 -14.49 6.75
N GLN A 7 4.29 -13.33 6.07
CA GLN A 7 5.16 -12.18 6.30
C GLN A 7 4.45 -11.05 7.05
N ASN A 8 5.17 -10.42 7.98
CA ASN A 8 4.67 -9.26 8.72
C ASN A 8 4.84 -7.99 7.89
N ILE A 9 3.73 -7.37 7.52
CA ILE A 9 3.68 -6.10 6.82
C ILE A 9 3.19 -5.02 7.78
N TYR A 10 3.86 -3.87 7.78
CA TYR A 10 3.52 -2.71 8.60
C TYR A 10 2.92 -1.60 7.73
N PRO A 11 1.57 -1.49 7.67
CA PRO A 11 0.85 -0.48 6.89
C PRO A 11 1.44 0.92 7.00
N ALA A 12 1.66 1.40 8.23
CA ALA A 12 2.17 2.73 8.51
C ALA A 12 3.50 3.05 7.79
N HIS A 13 4.36 2.06 7.57
CA HIS A 13 5.60 2.25 6.82
C HIS A 13 5.32 2.48 5.33
N VAL A 14 4.44 1.68 4.75
CA VAL A 14 4.03 1.76 3.35
C VAL A 14 3.26 3.06 3.08
N GLU A 15 2.32 3.41 3.96
CA GLU A 15 1.53 4.64 3.91
C GLU A 15 2.44 5.87 3.93
N ARG A 16 3.40 5.90 4.86
CA ARG A 16 4.38 6.98 4.96
C ARG A 16 5.19 7.14 3.68
N LEU A 17 5.70 6.04 3.11
CA LEU A 17 6.46 6.09 1.85
C LEU A 17 5.62 6.63 0.69
N LEU A 18 4.34 6.26 0.61
CA LEU A 18 3.44 6.75 -0.43
C LEU A 18 3.17 8.26 -0.28
N THR A 19 2.91 8.73 0.94
CA THR A 19 2.67 10.17 1.23
C THR A 19 3.91 11.06 1.07
N GLN A 20 5.12 10.49 0.87
CA GLN A 20 6.30 11.29 0.50
C GLN A 20 6.26 11.78 -0.95
N SER A 21 5.46 11.14 -1.81
CA SER A 21 5.24 11.58 -3.18
C SER A 21 4.30 12.79 -3.18
N SER A 22 4.72 13.92 -3.75
CA SER A 22 3.91 15.15 -3.84
C SER A 22 2.61 15.01 -4.65
N SER A 23 2.38 13.85 -5.27
CA SER A 23 1.16 13.56 -6.02
C SER A 23 0.11 12.76 -5.22
N ILE A 24 0.41 12.36 -3.99
CA ILE A 24 -0.49 11.60 -3.11
C ILE A 24 -0.67 12.41 -1.82
N ASP A 25 -1.92 12.77 -1.51
CA ASP A 25 -2.25 13.56 -0.31
C ASP A 25 -2.39 12.66 0.92
N GLU A 26 -3.14 11.56 0.78
CA GLU A 26 -3.34 10.57 1.84
C GLU A 26 -3.25 9.15 1.27
N ALA A 27 -2.77 8.21 2.08
CA ALA A 27 -2.73 6.80 1.73
C ALA A 27 -3.01 5.94 2.96
N ILE A 28 -3.85 4.93 2.81
CA ILE A 28 -4.12 3.91 3.84
C ILE A 28 -4.03 2.51 3.23
N ILE A 29 -3.49 1.55 4.00
CA ILE A 29 -3.44 0.14 3.63
C ILE A 29 -4.39 -0.66 4.52
N ILE A 30 -5.42 -1.22 3.89
CA ILE A 30 -6.41 -2.05 4.57
C ILE A 30 -6.13 -3.52 4.28
N GLY A 31 -6.05 -4.33 5.33
CA GLY A 31 -5.96 -5.78 5.19
C GLY A 31 -7.33 -6.39 4.91
N ILE A 32 -7.45 -7.20 3.87
CA ILE A 32 -8.66 -7.97 3.57
C ILE A 32 -8.37 -9.47 3.49
N PRO A 33 -9.31 -10.34 3.90
CA PRO A 33 -9.13 -11.79 3.78
C PRO A 33 -8.83 -12.23 2.35
N ASN A 34 -7.97 -13.24 2.21
CA ASN A 34 -7.62 -13.82 0.92
C ASN A 34 -7.37 -15.32 1.04
N GLU A 35 -7.95 -16.12 0.15
CA GLU A 35 -7.88 -17.58 0.21
C GLU A 35 -6.46 -18.15 0.00
N ARG A 36 -5.60 -17.46 -0.75
CA ARG A 36 -4.24 -17.94 -1.05
C ARG A 36 -3.20 -17.49 -0.05
N PHE A 37 -3.32 -16.24 0.42
CA PHE A 37 -2.30 -15.60 1.25
C PHE A 37 -2.73 -15.40 2.70
N GLY A 38 -3.93 -15.85 3.07
CA GLY A 38 -4.60 -15.54 4.33
C GLY A 38 -5.19 -14.13 4.32
N GLN A 39 -4.36 -13.14 3.97
CA GLN A 39 -4.72 -11.74 3.84
C GLN A 39 -3.94 -11.09 2.70
N ILE A 40 -4.51 -10.04 2.10
CA ILE A 40 -3.80 -9.11 1.21
C ILE A 40 -4.00 -7.67 1.69
N GLY A 41 -3.08 -6.79 1.31
CA GLY A 41 -3.20 -5.34 1.54
C GLY A 41 -3.84 -4.66 0.34
N VAL A 42 -4.83 -3.82 0.60
CA VAL A 42 -5.49 -2.95 -0.39
C VAL A 42 -5.12 -1.51 -0.08
N LEU A 43 -4.58 -0.81 -1.08
CA LEU A 43 -4.28 0.61 -1.00
C LEU A 43 -5.51 1.43 -1.38
N LEU A 44 -5.94 2.32 -0.48
CA LEU A 44 -6.80 3.45 -0.79
C LEU A 44 -5.99 4.73 -0.63
N TYR A 45 -6.14 5.66 -1.56
CA TYR A 45 -5.39 6.91 -1.55
C TYR A 45 -6.22 8.06 -2.13
N SER A 46 -5.86 9.28 -1.76
CA SER A 46 -6.33 10.52 -2.37
C SER A 46 -5.16 11.24 -3.04
N GLY A 47 -5.43 11.92 -4.16
CA GLY A 47 -4.43 12.72 -4.86
C GLY A 47 -4.73 12.88 -6.35
N ASP A 48 -4.02 13.83 -6.96
CA ASP A 48 -4.15 14.19 -8.38
C ASP A 48 -3.31 13.28 -9.29
N VAL A 49 -3.37 11.97 -9.04
CA VAL A 49 -2.62 10.97 -9.81
C VAL A 49 -3.35 9.64 -9.87
N THR A 50 -3.35 9.01 -11.04
CA THR A 50 -3.74 7.59 -11.16
C THR A 50 -2.53 6.71 -10.90
N LEU A 51 -2.61 5.86 -9.87
CA LEU A 51 -1.56 4.90 -9.55
C LEU A 51 -1.70 3.65 -10.43
N THR A 52 -0.60 3.31 -11.08
CA THR A 52 -0.43 2.03 -11.78
C THR A 52 0.67 1.23 -11.08
N HIS A 53 0.69 -0.09 -11.29
CA HIS A 53 1.71 -0.96 -10.72
C HIS A 53 3.16 -0.47 -10.98
N LYS A 54 3.42 0.06 -12.18
CA LYS A 54 4.74 0.64 -12.52
C LYS A 54 5.07 1.86 -11.66
N LYS A 55 4.09 2.75 -11.48
CA LYS A 55 4.28 4.00 -10.73
C LYS A 55 4.47 3.73 -9.24
N CYS A 56 3.73 2.78 -8.67
CA CYS A 56 3.97 2.32 -7.30
C CYS A 56 5.40 1.79 -7.12
N LYS A 57 5.90 0.95 -8.03
CA LYS A 57 7.29 0.45 -7.96
C LYS A 57 8.35 1.54 -8.00
N THR A 58 8.08 2.66 -8.66
CA THR A 58 9.00 3.81 -8.67
C THR A 58 9.02 4.54 -7.33
N ILE A 59 7.89 4.62 -6.62
CA ILE A 59 7.77 5.30 -5.33
C ILE A 59 8.50 4.52 -4.22
N PHE A 60 8.53 3.18 -4.30
CA PHE A 60 9.20 2.31 -3.33
C PHE A 60 10.69 2.03 -3.64
N LYS A 61 11.27 2.68 -4.65
CA LYS A 61 12.69 2.57 -5.00
C LYS A 61 13.51 3.62 -4.29
#